data_AF-A0A8S3C0G9-F1
#
_entry.id   AF-A0A8S3C0G9-F1
#
_cell.length_a   1.000
_cell.length_b   1.000
_cell.length_c   1.000
_cell.angle_alpha   90.00
_cell.angle_beta   90.00
_cell.angle_gamma   90.00
#
_symmetry.space_group_name_H-M   'P 1'
#
loop_
_entity.id
_entity.type
_entity.pdbx_description
1 polymer ?
#
loop_
_entity_poly.entity_id
_entity_poly.type
_entity_poly.pdbx_seq_one_letter_code
_entity_poly.pdbx_strand_id
1 'polypeptide(L)' 'MACFFGSDITHQFLKQYNLSMIIRSHQVKQEGYEYNHDGKVLTVFSASNYCGGSNWGAVVR' A
#
# COMPACT_ATOMS: atom_id res chain seq x y z
N MET A 1 -14.22 -7.32 -11.32
CA MET A 1 -14.73 -6.93 -9.98
C MET A 1 -13.57 -7.07 -9.01
N ALA A 2 -13.23 -6.01 -8.28
CA ALA A 2 -12.16 -6.05 -7.28
C ALA A 2 -12.75 -6.28 -5.88
N CYS A 3 -11.96 -6.81 -4.96
CA CYS A 3 -12.34 -6.99 -3.56
C CYS A 3 -11.32 -6.32 -2.63
N PHE A 4 -11.76 -5.99 -1.41
CA PHE A 4 -10.86 -5.70 -0.31
C PHE A 4 -10.38 -7.00 0.33
N PHE A 5 -9.24 -6.96 1.01
CA PHE A 5 -8.68 -8.10 1.73
C PHE A 5 -8.12 -7.63 3.07
N GLY A 6 -8.25 -8.47 4.09
CA GLY A 6 -7.74 -8.20 5.43
C GLY A 6 -6.28 -8.60 5.63
N SER A 7 -5.79 -8.39 6.85
CA SER A 7 -4.45 -8.82 7.26
C SER A 7 -4.32 -10.34 7.24
N ASP A 8 -5.37 -11.08 7.59
CA ASP A 8 -5.46 -12.54 7.52
C ASP A 8 -5.09 -13.09 6.13
N ILE A 9 -5.71 -12.55 5.07
CA ILE A 9 -5.43 -12.94 3.69
C ILE A 9 -4.00 -12.57 3.28
N THR A 10 -3.51 -11.42 3.75
CA THR A 10 -2.13 -10.99 3.51
C THR A 10 -1.13 -11.96 4.12
N HIS A 11 -1.33 -12.35 5.37
CA HIS A 11 -0.46 -13.31 6.06
C HIS A 11 -0.48 -14.67 5.38
N GLN A 12 -1.67 -15.17 5.01
CA GLN A 12 -1.79 -16.44 4.29
C GLN A 12 -1.04 -16.41 2.95
N PHE A 13 -1.25 -15.35 2.17
CA PHE A 13 -0.62 -15.17 0.87
C PHE A 13 0.91 -15.10 0.99
N LEU A 14 1.42 -14.24 1.86
CA LEU A 14 2.86 -14.07 2.06
C LEU A 14 3.52 -15.38 2.54
N LYS A 15 2.87 -16.10 3.47
CA LYS A 15 3.37 -17.38 3.96
C LYS A 15 3.39 -18.45 2.85
N GLN A 16 2.33 -18.53 2.06
CA GLN A 16 2.20 -19.53 0.99
C GLN A 16 3.31 -19.39 -0.07
N TYR A 17 3.69 -18.16 -0.40
CA TYR A 17 4.69 -17.88 -1.44
C TYR A 17 6.06 -17.51 -0.90
N ASN A 18 6.28 -17.65 0.42
CA ASN A 18 7.53 -17.29 1.09
C ASN A 18 7.99 -15.84 0.79
N LEU A 19 7.05 -14.90 0.83
CA LEU A 19 7.27 -13.48 0.60
C LEU A 19 7.28 -12.70 1.92
N SER A 20 7.93 -11.53 1.93
CA SER A 20 8.06 -10.71 3.14
C SER A 20 7.01 -9.61 3.27
N MET A 21 6.55 -9.04 2.14
CA MET A 21 5.70 -7.85 2.07
C MET A 21 5.02 -7.72 0.69
N ILE A 22 3.93 -6.96 0.64
CA ILE A 22 3.29 -6.49 -0.59
C ILE A 22 3.53 -4.98 -0.72
N ILE A 23 4.03 -4.51 -1.86
CA ILE A 23 4.12 -3.08 -2.20
C ILE A 23 3.10 -2.78 -3.29
N ARG A 24 2.24 -1.78 -3.07
CA ARG A 24 1.10 -1.46 -3.95
C ARG A 24 0.82 0.05 -3.98
N SER A 25 0.08 0.53 -4.99
CA SER A 25 -0.27 1.95 -5.14
C SER A 25 -1.77 2.23 -4.96
N HIS A 26 -2.55 2.44 -6.01
CA HIS A 26 -4.02 2.57 -6.07
C HIS A 26 -4.74 3.63 -5.20
N GLN A 27 -4.37 3.83 -3.93
CA GLN A 27 -5.03 4.79 -3.01
C GLN A 27 -4.10 5.97 -2.72
N VAL A 28 -4.66 7.17 -2.75
CA VAL A 28 -3.99 8.40 -2.31
C VAL A 28 -3.69 8.30 -0.82
N LYS A 29 -2.48 8.71 -0.40
CA LYS A 29 -2.07 8.80 1.00
C LYS A 29 -1.48 10.17 1.27
N GLN A 30 -1.79 10.73 2.43
CA GLN A 30 -1.43 12.10 2.78
C GLN A 30 0.08 12.33 2.70
N GLU A 31 0.88 11.41 3.24
CA GLU A 31 2.34 11.45 3.19
C GLU A 31 2.93 10.75 1.95
N GLY A 32 2.09 10.40 0.97
CA GLY A 32 2.49 9.64 -0.21
C GLY A 32 2.73 8.15 0.06
N TYR A 33 2.72 7.69 1.31
CA TYR A 33 2.82 6.27 1.65
C TYR A 33 2.05 5.91 2.94
N GLU A 34 1.79 4.63 3.14
CA GLU A 34 1.17 4.11 4.38
C GLU A 34 1.45 2.61 4.53
N TYR A 35 1.80 2.19 5.75
CA TYR A 35 1.94 0.77 6.12
C TYR A 35 0.67 0.26 6.78
N ASN A 36 0.16 -0.86 6.27
CA ASN A 36 -1.01 -1.57 6.80
C ASN A 36 -0.69 -3.06 7.03
N HIS A 37 -1.65 -3.76 7.64
CA HIS A 37 -1.59 -5.21 7.89
C HIS A 37 -0.31 -5.59 8.63
N ASP A 38 -0.10 -4.95 9.79
CA ASP A 38 1.07 -5.20 10.65
C ASP A 38 2.41 -4.96 9.92
N GLY A 39 2.43 -3.93 9.06
CA GLY A 39 3.60 -3.57 8.27
C GLY A 39 3.88 -4.49 7.08
N LYS A 40 2.96 -5.38 6.72
CA LYS A 40 3.10 -6.32 5.60
C LYS A 40 2.58 -5.80 4.27
N VAL A 41 1.85 -4.69 4.27
CA VAL A 41 1.42 -4.01 3.04
C VAL A 41 1.89 -2.56 3.07
N LEU A 42 2.78 -2.21 2.14
CA LEU A 42 3.17 -0.83 1.89
C LEU A 42 2.37 -0.26 0.72
N THR A 43 1.75 0.88 0.99
CA THR A 43 1.13 1.74 0.01
C THR A 43 2.14 2.79 -0.43
N VAL A 44 2.34 2.98 -1.73
CA VAL A 44 3.11 4.10 -2.27
C VAL A 44 2.30 4.81 -3.35
N PHE A 45 2.22 6.13 -3.24
CA PHE A 45 1.51 7.00 -4.16
C PHE A 45 2.44 8.13 -4.58
N SER A 46 2.65 8.29 -5.90
CA SER A 46 3.72 9.16 -6.42
C SER A 46 3.22 10.45 -7.07
N ALA A 47 1.92 10.75 -7.00
CA ALA A 47 1.34 12.00 -7.51
C ALA A 47 1.02 12.96 -6.35
N SER A 48 1.86 13.98 -6.13
CA SER A 48 1.57 15.05 -5.18
C SER A 48 0.41 15.92 -5.65
N ASN A 49 -0.31 16.53 -4.71
CA ASN A 49 -1.45 17.43 -4.97
C ASN A 49 -2.50 16.80 -5.90
N TYR A 50 -2.79 15.51 -5.70
CA TYR A 50 -3.68 14.76 -6.57
C TYR A 50 -5.06 15.42 -6.64
N CYS A 51 -5.51 15.70 -7.87
CA CYS A 51 -6.75 16.45 -8.14
C CYS A 51 -6.87 17.80 -7.40
N GLY A 52 -5.75 18.50 -7.16
CA GLY A 52 -5.74 19.77 -6.45
C GLY A 52 -5.81 19.65 -4.92
N GLY A 53 -5.65 18.43 -4.38
CA GLY A 53 -5.48 18.19 -2.96
C GLY A 53 -4.11 18.61 -2.44
N SER A 54 -3.76 18.16 -1.23
CA SER A 54 -2.52 18.54 -0.53
C SER A 54 -1.67 17.33 -0.10
N ASN A 55 -1.86 16.17 -0.73
CA ASN A 55 -1.06 14.99 -0.42
C ASN A 55 0.36 15.10 -1.00
N TRP A 56 1.33 14.50 -0.32
CA TRP A 56 2.67 14.28 -0.85
C TRP A 56 2.73 13.07 -1.78
N GLY A 57 3.77 13.03 -2.60
CA GLY A 57 4.17 11.87 -3.38
C GLY A 57 5.38 11.20 -2.74
N ALA A 58 5.47 9.87 -2.84
CA ALA A 58 6.59 9.09 -2.32
C ALA A 58 7.18 8.16 -3.39
N VAL A 59 8.44 7.75 -3.14
CA VAL A 59 9.20 6.77 -3.91
C VAL A 59 9.83 5.80 -2.90
N VAL A 60 9.76 4.50 -3.20
CA VAL A 60 10.45 3.44 -2.45
C VAL A 60 11.73 3.11 -3.19
N ARG A 61 12.85 3.01 -2.47
CA ARG A 61 14.17 2.61 -2.99
C ARG A 61 14.55 1.23 -2.48
#